data_AF-A0A848TNE0-F1
#
_entry.id   AF-A0A848TNE0-F1
#
_cell.length_a   1.000
_cell.length_b   1.000
_cell.length_c   1.000
_cell.angle_alpha   90.00
_cell.angle_beta   90.00
_cell.angle_gamma   90.00
#
_symmetry.space_group_name_H-M   'P 1'
#
loop_
_entity.id
_entity.type
_entity.pdbx_description
1 polymer ?
#
loop_
_entity_poly.entity_id
_entity_poly.type
_entity_poly.pdbx_seq_one_letter_code
_entity_poly.pdbx_strand_id
1 'polypeptide(L)'
;VLSLLERNGVFLVGAALVGTAAFRAYANMLSVAWESDAGTQDIDLAADNHYELALPRPRSPINLRQTILDSGMGFFEVPALNRKQPSTSFKIRGRDFVVDVLAPMKGRETARPVHLTDLGTYASPLRDLDYLLVDLQPAVLLYEHGIMINVPAPGRFAVHKCVVSQKRPAAFAAKALKDRNQAEQVFRVLLENRPADISLAYEAAKAQGEAFVSDFRAGLRMIDKDVAAGVQEQIENKQD
;
A
#
# COMPACT_ATOMS: atom_id res chain seq x y z
N VAL A 1 -6.46 15.51 5.55
CA VAL A 1 -6.77 14.09 5.84
C VAL A 1 -5.59 13.37 6.48
N LEU A 2 -4.44 13.23 5.83
CA LEU A 2 -3.30 12.48 6.42
C LEU A 2 -2.84 13.02 7.79
N SER A 3 -2.76 14.34 7.98
CA SER A 3 -2.44 14.91 9.30
C SER A 3 -3.51 14.61 10.37
N LEU A 4 -4.79 14.47 9.97
CA LEU A 4 -5.84 14.03 10.90
C LEU A 4 -5.59 12.59 11.35
N LEU A 5 -5.25 11.69 10.40
CA LEU A 5 -4.98 10.29 10.70
C LEU A 5 -3.76 10.14 11.63
N GLU A 6 -2.67 10.84 11.31
CA GLU A 6 -1.44 10.84 12.10
C GLU A 6 -1.69 11.33 13.54
N ARG A 7 -2.33 12.50 13.71
CA ARG A 7 -2.63 13.06 15.04
C ARG A 7 -3.56 12.21 15.90
N ASN A 8 -4.40 11.38 15.28
CA ASN A 8 -5.27 10.44 15.99
C ASN A 8 -4.62 9.07 16.23
N GLY A 9 -3.33 8.92 15.93
CA GLY A 9 -2.55 7.71 16.23
C GLY A 9 -2.79 6.54 15.26
N VAL A 10 -3.40 6.78 14.10
CA VAL A 10 -3.77 5.71 13.15
C VAL A 10 -2.55 4.90 12.70
N PHE A 11 -1.42 5.56 12.45
CA PHE A 11 -0.17 4.89 12.10
C PHE A 11 0.53 4.26 13.32
N LEU A 12 0.27 4.76 14.54
CA LEU A 12 0.84 4.16 15.77
C LEU A 12 0.24 2.79 16.09
N VAL A 13 -1.02 2.55 15.70
CA VAL A 13 -1.67 1.24 15.85
C VAL A 13 -1.42 0.30 14.67
N GLY A 14 -0.43 0.62 13.82
CA GLY A 14 0.06 -0.27 12.77
C GLY A 14 -0.62 -0.14 11.41
N ALA A 15 -1.47 0.87 11.20
CA ALA A 15 -1.95 1.15 9.85
C ALA A 15 -0.81 1.68 8.97
N ALA A 16 -0.91 1.45 7.66
CA ALA A 16 0.06 1.89 6.67
C ALA A 16 -0.64 2.52 5.46
N LEU A 17 0.01 3.52 4.86
CA LEU A 17 -0.35 3.95 3.53
C LEU A 17 0.19 2.95 2.52
N VAL A 18 -0.64 2.55 1.57
CA VAL A 18 -0.23 1.76 0.41
C VAL A 18 -0.56 2.52 -0.88
N GLY A 19 -0.40 1.85 -2.03
CA GLY A 19 -0.78 2.43 -3.31
C GLY A 19 0.03 3.69 -3.66
N THR A 20 -0.64 4.70 -4.22
CA THR A 20 0.04 5.90 -4.75
C THR A 20 0.59 6.80 -3.64
N ALA A 21 -0.06 6.85 -2.48
CA ALA A 21 0.41 7.65 -1.35
C ALA A 21 1.74 7.13 -0.79
N ALA A 22 1.90 5.80 -0.69
CA ALA A 22 3.17 5.18 -0.32
C ALA A 22 4.29 5.49 -1.32
N PHE A 23 4.00 5.35 -2.63
CA PHE A 23 4.96 5.69 -3.69
C PHE A 23 5.54 7.10 -3.56
N ARG A 24 4.67 8.07 -3.24
CA ARG A 24 5.09 9.46 -3.03
C ARG A 24 6.00 9.63 -1.82
N ALA A 25 5.73 8.91 -0.73
CA ALA A 25 6.58 8.93 0.45
C ALA A 25 7.99 8.41 0.16
N TYR A 26 8.13 7.48 -0.80
CA TYR A 26 9.45 6.98 -1.19
C TYR A 26 10.33 8.02 -1.87
N ALA A 27 9.78 9.10 -2.44
CA ALA A 27 10.60 10.22 -2.94
C ALA A 27 11.52 10.74 -1.83
N ASN A 28 10.94 11.02 -0.66
CA ASN A 28 11.69 11.50 0.50
C ASN A 28 12.58 10.39 1.09
N MET A 29 12.07 9.16 1.21
CA MET A 29 12.81 8.04 1.79
C MET A 29 14.05 7.65 0.98
N LEU A 30 13.97 7.75 -0.34
CA LEU A 30 15.04 7.38 -1.27
C LEU A 30 15.84 8.60 -1.76
N SER A 31 15.51 9.81 -1.29
CA SER A 31 16.17 11.07 -1.69
C SER A 31 16.12 11.34 -3.20
N VAL A 32 14.94 11.11 -3.81
CA VAL A 32 14.71 11.28 -5.25
C VAL A 32 13.47 12.14 -5.51
N ALA A 33 13.37 12.69 -6.72
CA ALA A 33 12.16 13.30 -7.23
C ALA A 33 11.55 12.41 -8.31
N TRP A 34 10.24 12.17 -8.24
CA TRP A 34 9.53 11.39 -9.27
C TRP A 34 9.13 12.28 -10.44
N GLU A 35 9.14 11.72 -11.66
CA GLU A 35 8.83 12.47 -12.89
C GLU A 35 7.34 12.87 -13.00
N SER A 36 6.45 12.20 -12.26
CA SER A 36 5.01 12.49 -12.30
C SER A 36 4.46 12.86 -10.91
N ASP A 37 4.08 14.14 -10.75
CA ASP A 37 3.55 14.67 -9.47
C ASP A 37 2.01 14.82 -9.46
N ALA A 38 1.31 14.28 -10.47
CA ALA A 38 -0.15 14.38 -10.57
C ALA A 38 -0.84 13.88 -9.28
N GLY A 39 -1.55 14.79 -8.59
CA GLY A 39 -2.21 14.58 -7.30
C GLY A 39 -2.99 13.26 -7.23
N THR A 40 -2.74 12.44 -6.20
CA THR A 40 -3.61 11.29 -5.90
C THR A 40 -4.82 11.77 -5.14
N GLN A 41 -6.02 11.49 -5.66
CA GLN A 41 -7.27 11.74 -4.96
C GLN A 41 -7.68 10.55 -4.07
N ASP A 42 -6.88 9.48 -4.07
CA ASP A 42 -7.16 8.26 -3.31
C ASP A 42 -6.10 8.10 -2.19
N ILE A 43 -6.58 7.79 -0.98
CA ILE A 43 -5.79 7.28 0.14
C ILE A 43 -6.18 5.82 0.37
N ASP A 44 -5.22 4.93 0.20
CA ASP A 44 -5.35 3.52 0.55
C ASP A 44 -4.71 3.30 1.93
N LEU A 45 -5.52 3.08 2.96
CA LEU A 45 -5.07 2.78 4.32
C LEU A 45 -5.20 1.27 4.57
N ALA A 46 -4.06 0.60 4.74
CA ALA A 46 -4.01 -0.83 4.98
C ALA A 46 -3.71 -1.14 6.46
N ALA A 47 -4.38 -2.14 7.01
CA ALA A 47 -4.12 -2.65 8.36
C ALA A 47 -4.56 -4.11 8.48
N ASP A 48 -4.00 -4.84 9.44
CA ASP A 48 -4.41 -6.19 9.82
C ASP A 48 -4.54 -6.26 11.35
N ASN A 49 -5.44 -7.11 11.85
CA ASN A 49 -5.56 -7.39 13.28
C ASN A 49 -4.41 -8.25 13.83
N HIS A 50 -3.54 -8.78 12.97
CA HIS A 50 -2.53 -9.78 13.34
C HIS A 50 -1.10 -9.22 13.45
N TYR A 51 -0.83 -8.04 12.88
CA TYR A 51 0.47 -7.38 12.99
C TYR A 51 0.42 -6.41 14.16
N GLU A 52 0.65 -6.93 15.36
CA GLU A 52 0.76 -6.11 16.56
C GLU A 52 2.11 -5.37 16.54
N LEU A 53 2.12 -4.07 16.25
CA LEU A 53 3.31 -3.26 16.53
C LEU A 53 3.52 -3.23 18.05
N ALA A 54 4.73 -3.56 18.50
CA ALA A 54 5.16 -3.46 19.90
C ALA A 54 5.42 -2.00 20.31
N LEU A 55 4.43 -1.13 20.11
CA LEU A 55 4.44 0.25 20.57
C LEU A 55 3.47 0.40 21.76
N PRO A 56 3.69 1.39 22.65
CA PRO A 56 2.71 1.76 23.65
C PRO A 56 1.38 2.12 22.97
N ARG A 57 0.41 1.21 23.04
CA ARG A 57 -0.90 1.45 22.43
C ARG A 57 -1.62 2.57 23.19
N PRO A 58 -2.42 3.40 22.51
CA PRO A 58 -3.30 4.33 23.18
C PRO A 58 -4.18 3.56 24.19
N ARG A 59 -4.44 4.16 25.37
CA ARG A 59 -5.29 3.54 26.40
C ARG A 59 -6.73 3.28 25.93
N SER A 60 -7.14 3.88 24.82
CA SER A 60 -8.47 3.74 24.23
C SER A 60 -8.35 3.35 22.74
N PRO A 61 -9.18 2.43 22.23
CA PRO A 61 -9.18 2.06 20.81
C PRO A 61 -9.42 3.29 19.93
N ILE A 62 -8.73 3.36 18.79
CA ILE A 62 -8.98 4.41 17.80
C ILE A 62 -10.31 4.10 17.12
N ASN A 63 -11.13 5.13 16.91
CA ASN A 63 -12.33 5.03 16.08
C ASN A 63 -12.11 5.82 14.79
N LEU A 64 -11.47 5.17 13.81
CA LEU A 64 -11.13 5.76 12.52
C LEU A 64 -12.39 6.23 11.79
N ARG A 65 -13.45 5.42 11.83
CA ARG A 65 -14.75 5.77 11.22
C ARG A 65 -15.26 7.10 11.76
N GLN A 66 -15.38 7.23 13.08
CA GLN A 66 -15.88 8.45 13.72
C GLN A 66 -14.93 9.63 13.49
N THR A 67 -13.62 9.40 13.58
CA THR A 67 -12.58 10.40 13.30
C THR A 67 -12.71 11.01 11.89
N ILE A 68 -12.95 10.17 10.87
CA ILE A 68 -13.14 10.64 9.50
C ILE A 68 -14.46 11.42 9.37
N LEU A 69 -15.56 10.90 9.92
CA LEU A 69 -16.88 11.52 9.81
C LEU A 69 -16.98 12.86 10.56
N ASP A 70 -16.36 12.98 11.72
CA ASP A 70 -16.38 14.18 12.56
C ASP A 70 -15.32 15.21 12.18
N SER A 71 -14.51 14.93 11.16
CA SER A 71 -13.42 15.80 10.72
C SER A 71 -13.83 17.20 10.24
N GLY A 72 -15.13 17.46 10.07
CA GLY A 72 -15.66 18.69 9.48
C GLY A 72 -15.41 18.84 7.97
N MET A 73 -14.72 17.88 7.33
CA MET A 73 -14.40 17.92 5.90
C MET A 73 -15.56 17.49 5.00
N GLY A 74 -16.71 17.11 5.55
CA GLY A 74 -17.89 16.68 4.79
C GLY A 74 -17.78 15.25 4.26
N PHE A 75 -17.09 14.37 5.00
CA PHE A 75 -17.01 12.96 4.68
C PHE A 75 -18.36 12.25 4.84
N PHE A 76 -18.58 11.25 4.01
CA PHE A 76 -19.67 10.28 4.15
C PHE A 76 -19.16 8.88 3.80
N GLU A 77 -19.79 7.87 4.40
CA GLU A 77 -19.54 6.48 4.08
C GLU A 77 -20.06 6.14 2.69
N VAL A 78 -19.26 5.45 1.89
CA VAL A 78 -19.68 4.90 0.61
C VAL A 78 -20.45 3.60 0.90
N PRO A 79 -21.73 3.50 0.52
CA PRO A 79 -22.48 2.27 0.74
C PRO A 79 -21.84 1.08 0.02
N ALA A 80 -21.73 -0.06 0.71
CA ALA A 80 -21.29 -1.29 0.09
C ALA A 80 -22.30 -1.74 -0.98
N LEU A 81 -21.82 -2.45 -2.01
CA LEU A 81 -22.68 -3.03 -3.07
C LEU A 81 -23.77 -3.92 -2.48
N ASN A 82 -23.41 -4.72 -1.47
CA ASN A 82 -24.37 -5.41 -0.62
C ASN A 82 -24.77 -4.51 0.56
N ARG A 83 -26.01 -4.02 0.57
CA ARG A 83 -26.54 -3.12 1.61
C ARG A 83 -26.51 -3.68 3.03
N LYS A 84 -26.33 -5.00 3.21
CA LYS A 84 -26.18 -5.63 4.53
C LYS A 84 -24.74 -5.57 5.06
N GLN A 85 -23.77 -5.19 4.24
CA GLN A 85 -22.38 -5.08 4.62
C GLN A 85 -22.04 -3.66 5.07
N PRO A 86 -21.11 -3.51 6.02
CA PRO A 86 -20.63 -2.20 6.45
C PRO A 86 -19.82 -1.52 5.34
N SER A 87 -19.69 -0.20 5.43
CA SER A 87 -18.83 0.57 4.54
C SER A 87 -17.36 0.33 4.85
N THR A 88 -16.52 0.36 3.82
CA THR A 88 -15.06 0.24 3.90
C THR A 88 -14.34 1.43 3.27
N SER A 89 -15.11 2.44 2.84
CA SER A 89 -14.62 3.58 2.06
C SER A 89 -15.35 4.86 2.46
N PHE A 90 -14.61 5.97 2.49
CA PHE A 90 -15.14 7.29 2.84
C PHE A 90 -14.87 8.28 1.71
N LYS A 91 -15.85 9.11 1.37
CA LYS A 91 -15.72 10.14 0.31
C LYS A 91 -16.09 11.52 0.84
N ILE A 92 -15.52 12.55 0.23
CA ILE A 92 -15.92 13.95 0.48
C ILE A 92 -17.00 14.35 -0.50
N ARG A 93 -18.10 14.95 -0.03
CA ARG A 93 -19.18 15.42 -0.92
C ARG A 93 -18.65 16.44 -1.93
N GLY A 94 -18.97 16.23 -3.21
CA GLY A 94 -18.60 17.14 -4.30
C GLY A 94 -17.11 17.14 -4.65
N ARG A 95 -16.33 16.15 -4.17
CA ARG A 95 -14.93 15.97 -4.55
C ARG A 95 -14.68 14.52 -4.94
N ASP A 96 -13.73 14.31 -5.83
CA ASP A 96 -13.30 12.97 -6.26
C ASP A 96 -12.31 12.32 -5.28
N PHE A 97 -12.34 12.71 -4.00
CA PHE A 97 -11.43 12.25 -2.98
C PHE A 97 -11.97 11.05 -2.20
N VAL A 98 -11.17 9.99 -2.07
CA VAL A 98 -11.55 8.72 -1.44
C VAL A 98 -10.53 8.29 -0.39
N VAL A 99 -11.01 7.78 0.74
CA VAL A 99 -10.22 7.01 1.70
C VAL A 99 -10.75 5.59 1.68
N ASP A 100 -9.97 4.64 1.17
CA ASP A 100 -10.27 3.23 1.17
C ASP A 100 -9.52 2.55 2.32
N VAL A 101 -10.23 1.75 3.11
CA VAL A 101 -9.65 0.95 4.19
C VAL A 101 -9.52 -0.49 3.72
N LEU A 102 -8.32 -1.04 3.80
CA LEU A 102 -7.96 -2.33 3.23
C LEU A 102 -7.39 -3.27 4.30
N ALA A 103 -7.71 -4.55 4.18
CA ALA A 103 -7.17 -5.60 5.03
C ALA A 103 -6.74 -6.81 4.19
N PRO A 104 -5.74 -7.59 4.64
CA PRO A 104 -5.33 -8.78 3.89
C PRO A 104 -6.47 -9.77 3.70
N MET A 105 -6.64 -10.24 2.45
CA MET A 105 -7.58 -11.31 2.14
C MET A 105 -6.97 -12.67 2.48
N LYS A 106 -7.53 -13.35 3.49
CA LYS A 106 -7.09 -14.69 3.92
C LYS A 106 -7.98 -15.79 3.34
N GLY A 107 -7.36 -16.85 2.83
CA GLY A 107 -8.06 -18.02 2.30
C GLY A 107 -8.74 -17.77 0.95
N ARG A 108 -9.93 -18.36 0.77
CA ARG A 108 -10.70 -18.29 -0.49
C ARG A 108 -11.11 -16.85 -0.82
N GLU A 109 -11.32 -16.60 -2.11
CA GLU A 109 -11.80 -15.32 -2.60
C GLU A 109 -13.08 -14.88 -1.89
N THR A 110 -13.10 -13.65 -1.38
CA THR A 110 -14.21 -13.12 -0.58
C THR A 110 -14.29 -11.62 -0.68
N ALA A 111 -15.52 -11.10 -0.73
CA ALA A 111 -15.81 -9.66 -0.63
C ALA A 111 -16.36 -9.27 0.75
N ARG A 112 -16.30 -10.17 1.75
CA ARG A 112 -16.80 -9.88 3.10
C ARG A 112 -15.85 -8.91 3.80
N PRO A 113 -16.33 -7.75 4.28
CA PRO A 113 -15.49 -6.81 5.00
C PRO A 113 -14.88 -7.41 6.26
N VAL A 114 -13.65 -7.03 6.56
CA VAL A 114 -12.92 -7.41 7.77
C VAL A 114 -13.10 -6.31 8.81
N HIS A 115 -13.50 -6.66 10.02
CA HIS A 115 -13.56 -5.71 11.13
C HIS A 115 -12.14 -5.47 11.67
N LEU A 116 -11.67 -4.23 11.63
CA LEU A 116 -10.39 -3.82 12.19
C LEU A 116 -10.64 -3.22 13.57
N THR A 117 -10.53 -4.07 14.60
CA THR A 117 -10.96 -3.72 15.97
C THR A 117 -10.17 -2.54 16.53
N ASP A 118 -8.86 -2.52 16.33
CA ASP A 118 -7.98 -1.45 16.82
C ASP A 118 -8.20 -0.10 16.11
N LEU A 119 -8.83 -0.11 14.94
CA LEU A 119 -9.20 1.08 14.18
C LEU A 119 -10.70 1.41 14.25
N GLY A 120 -11.53 0.58 14.89
CA GLY A 120 -12.97 0.82 15.01
C GLY A 120 -13.67 1.03 13.66
N THR A 121 -13.24 0.33 12.60
CA THR A 121 -13.82 0.41 11.25
C THR A 121 -13.82 -0.95 10.55
N TYR A 122 -14.45 -1.01 9.39
CA TYR A 122 -14.35 -2.15 8.48
C TYR A 122 -13.44 -1.84 7.30
N ALA A 123 -12.86 -2.89 6.74
CA ALA A 123 -11.93 -2.84 5.64
C ALA A 123 -12.31 -3.83 4.53
N SER A 124 -12.08 -3.45 3.28
CA SER A 124 -12.24 -4.35 2.15
C SER A 124 -11.08 -5.36 2.13
N PRO A 125 -11.36 -6.67 2.00
CA PRO A 125 -10.31 -7.67 1.85
C PRO A 125 -9.61 -7.48 0.49
N LEU A 126 -8.28 -7.42 0.48
CA LEU A 126 -7.47 -7.32 -0.73
C LEU A 126 -6.43 -8.44 -0.78
N ARG A 127 -6.38 -9.13 -1.92
CA ARG A 127 -5.43 -10.22 -2.19
C ARG A 127 -3.99 -9.68 -2.19
N ASP A 128 -3.07 -10.48 -1.65
CA ASP A 128 -1.63 -10.21 -1.55
C ASP A 128 -1.22 -8.98 -0.72
N LEU A 129 -2.16 -8.33 -0.03
CA LEU A 129 -1.85 -7.15 0.79
C LEU A 129 -1.00 -7.51 2.02
N ASP A 130 -1.12 -8.74 2.53
CA ASP A 130 -0.26 -9.28 3.60
C ASP A 130 1.22 -9.26 3.20
N TYR A 131 1.54 -9.50 1.93
CA TYR A 131 2.92 -9.37 1.46
C TYR A 131 3.48 -7.96 1.68
N LEU A 132 2.66 -6.91 1.70
CA LEU A 132 3.14 -5.56 2.02
C LEU A 132 3.25 -5.31 3.53
N LEU A 133 2.27 -5.78 4.30
CA LEU A 133 2.13 -5.44 5.73
C LEU A 133 3.12 -6.15 6.67
N VAL A 134 3.79 -7.20 6.20
CA VAL A 134 4.83 -7.90 7.00
C VAL A 134 6.05 -7.02 7.28
N ASP A 135 6.38 -6.07 6.40
CA ASP A 135 7.54 -5.19 6.56
C ASP A 135 7.15 -3.75 6.21
N LEU A 136 6.79 -3.03 7.27
CA LEU A 136 6.44 -1.62 7.24
C LEU A 136 7.59 -0.78 7.77
N GLN A 137 7.86 0.31 7.08
CA GLN A 137 8.91 1.27 7.36
C GLN A 137 8.29 2.61 7.72
N PRO A 138 8.80 3.32 8.75
CA PRO A 138 8.39 4.68 9.02
C PRO A 138 8.86 5.59 7.88
N ALA A 139 7.99 6.50 7.45
CA ALA A 139 8.29 7.50 6.44
C ALA A 139 7.67 8.84 6.79
N VAL A 140 8.17 9.91 6.15
CA VAL A 140 7.68 11.27 6.33
C VAL A 140 7.18 11.82 5.02
N LEU A 141 5.94 12.33 5.03
CA LEU A 141 5.45 13.21 3.98
C LEU A 141 5.72 14.66 4.38
N LEU A 142 6.40 15.39 3.49
CA LEU A 142 6.73 16.80 3.69
C LEU A 142 5.49 17.66 3.46
N TYR A 143 4.73 17.90 4.52
CA TYR A 143 3.61 18.82 4.56
C TYR A 143 3.53 19.46 5.95
N GLU A 144 3.50 20.79 6.02
CA GLU A 144 3.60 21.57 7.27
C GLU A 144 4.77 21.10 8.15
N HIS A 145 4.48 20.50 9.32
CA HIS A 145 5.46 20.04 10.30
C HIS A 145 6.06 18.65 9.99
N GLY A 146 5.62 18.03 8.89
CA GLY A 146 5.95 16.66 8.52
C GLY A 146 4.93 15.68 9.07
N ILE A 147 4.42 14.79 8.21
CA ILE A 147 3.43 13.79 8.61
C ILE A 147 4.13 12.44 8.68
N MET A 148 4.28 11.91 9.91
CA MET A 148 4.79 10.56 10.14
C MET A 148 3.74 9.52 9.72
N ILE A 149 4.16 8.59 8.87
CA ILE A 149 3.32 7.52 8.35
C ILE A 149 4.09 6.20 8.35
N ASN A 150 3.39 5.10 8.18
CA ASN A 150 4.02 3.83 7.81
C ASN A 150 3.74 3.55 6.33
N VAL A 151 4.74 2.99 5.65
CA VAL A 151 4.65 2.52 4.26
C VAL A 151 5.34 1.16 4.15
N PRO A 152 4.99 0.31 3.17
CA PRO A 152 5.75 -0.91 2.93
C PRO A 152 7.23 -0.62 2.62
N ALA A 153 8.10 -1.60 2.85
CA ALA A 153 9.47 -1.51 2.34
C ALA A 153 9.46 -1.28 0.81
N PRO A 154 10.28 -0.36 0.26
CA PRO A 154 10.23 0.01 -1.16
C PRO A 154 10.36 -1.18 -2.12
N GLY A 155 11.25 -2.13 -1.84
CA GLY A 155 11.42 -3.34 -2.66
C GLY A 155 10.14 -4.19 -2.71
N ARG A 156 9.47 -4.39 -1.56
CA ARG A 156 8.20 -5.13 -1.49
C ARG A 156 7.10 -4.39 -2.22
N PHE A 157 7.07 -3.06 -2.11
CA PHE A 157 6.14 -2.26 -2.90
C PHE A 157 6.33 -2.48 -4.41
N ALA A 158 7.55 -2.42 -4.93
CA ALA A 158 7.83 -2.58 -6.35
C ALA A 158 7.46 -3.99 -6.86
N VAL A 159 7.84 -5.04 -6.10
CA VAL A 159 7.45 -6.43 -6.40
C VAL A 159 5.93 -6.59 -6.43
N HIS A 160 5.24 -6.09 -5.42
CA HIS A 160 3.78 -6.15 -5.35
C HIS A 160 3.12 -5.40 -6.51
N LYS A 161 3.66 -4.25 -6.94
CA LYS A 161 3.17 -3.50 -8.09
C LYS A 161 3.27 -4.29 -9.40
N CYS A 162 4.36 -5.03 -9.61
CA CYS A 162 4.45 -5.98 -10.72
C CYS A 162 3.34 -7.03 -10.66
N VAL A 163 3.12 -7.65 -9.49
CA VAL A 163 2.07 -8.68 -9.30
C VAL A 163 0.67 -8.14 -9.58
N VAL A 164 0.27 -7.05 -8.93
CA VAL A 164 -1.11 -6.53 -9.09
C VAL A 164 -1.38 -6.01 -10.49
N SER A 165 -0.35 -5.57 -11.23
CA SER A 165 -0.49 -5.17 -12.63
C SER A 165 -0.99 -6.31 -13.52
N GLN A 166 -0.67 -7.56 -13.19
CA GLN A 166 -1.10 -8.76 -13.92
C GLN A 166 -2.53 -9.20 -13.56
N LYS A 167 -3.00 -8.82 -12.37
CA LYS A 167 -4.32 -9.18 -11.85
C LYS A 167 -5.41 -8.18 -12.24
N ARG A 168 -5.05 -7.04 -12.85
CA ARG A 168 -6.04 -6.03 -13.25
C ARG A 168 -6.82 -6.51 -14.48
N PRO A 169 -8.17 -6.39 -14.47
CA PRO A 169 -8.96 -6.61 -15.67
C PRO A 169 -8.65 -5.56 -16.75
N ALA A 170 -8.95 -5.87 -18.01
CA ALA A 170 -8.67 -5.01 -19.16
C ALA A 170 -9.24 -3.58 -19.01
N ALA A 171 -10.40 -3.42 -18.37
CA ALA A 171 -11.01 -2.11 -18.07
C ALA A 171 -10.13 -1.21 -17.19
N PHE A 172 -9.14 -1.76 -16.49
CA PHE A 172 -8.19 -1.03 -15.66
C PHE A 172 -6.75 -1.03 -16.25
N ALA A 173 -6.61 -1.14 -17.57
CA ALA A 173 -5.31 -1.11 -18.25
C ALA A 173 -4.45 0.11 -17.89
N ALA A 174 -5.05 1.30 -17.79
CA ALA A 174 -4.34 2.52 -17.37
C ALA A 174 -3.79 2.41 -15.93
N LYS A 175 -4.52 1.75 -15.03
CA LYS A 175 -4.03 1.51 -13.67
C LYS A 175 -2.91 0.46 -13.64
N ALA A 176 -2.98 -0.57 -14.49
CA ALA A 176 -1.92 -1.56 -14.62
C ALA A 176 -0.63 -0.94 -15.16
N LEU A 177 -0.73 -0.05 -16.16
CA LEU A 177 0.40 0.74 -16.64
C LEU A 177 0.99 1.61 -15.53
N LYS A 178 0.14 2.31 -14.76
CA LYS A 178 0.58 3.11 -13.61
C LYS A 178 1.32 2.25 -12.58
N ASP A 179 0.83 1.06 -12.25
CA ASP A 179 1.50 0.17 -11.31
C ASP A 179 2.89 -0.24 -11.81
N ARG A 180 3.03 -0.60 -13.10
CA ARG A 180 4.31 -0.92 -13.72
C ARG A 180 5.29 0.25 -13.71
N ASN A 181 4.84 1.45 -14.07
CA ASN A 181 5.67 2.64 -14.06
C ASN A 181 6.16 3.01 -12.65
N GLN A 182 5.34 2.77 -11.62
CA GLN A 182 5.75 2.95 -10.22
C GLN A 182 6.77 1.89 -9.80
N ALA A 183 6.57 0.63 -10.19
CA ALA A 183 7.52 -0.45 -9.92
C ALA A 183 8.88 -0.16 -10.56
N GLU A 184 8.89 0.23 -11.84
CA GLU A 184 10.10 0.56 -12.59
C GLU A 184 10.90 1.68 -11.92
N GLN A 185 10.24 2.80 -11.58
CA GLN A 185 10.91 3.93 -10.93
C GLN A 185 11.55 3.54 -9.60
N VAL A 186 10.83 2.76 -8.78
CA VAL A 186 11.40 2.27 -7.51
C VAL A 186 12.56 1.32 -7.77
N PHE A 187 12.43 0.35 -8.69
CA PHE A 187 13.51 -0.58 -9.00
C PHE A 187 14.75 0.13 -9.53
N ARG A 188 14.61 1.11 -10.41
CA ARG A 188 15.72 1.90 -10.94
C ARG A 188 16.54 2.52 -9.81
N VAL A 189 15.88 3.18 -8.85
CA VAL A 189 16.53 3.79 -7.68
C VAL A 189 17.14 2.74 -6.74
N LEU A 190 16.47 1.61 -6.54
CA LEU A 190 16.98 0.53 -5.69
C LEU A 190 18.21 -0.16 -6.30
N LEU A 191 18.24 -0.38 -7.61
CA LEU A 191 19.40 -0.97 -8.28
C LEU A 191 20.67 -0.13 -8.07
N GLU A 192 20.53 1.19 -8.13
CA GLU A 192 21.65 2.12 -7.96
C GLU A 192 22.10 2.24 -6.50
N ASN A 193 21.15 2.35 -5.56
CA ASN A 193 21.47 2.80 -4.20
C ASN A 193 21.32 1.73 -3.13
N ARG A 194 20.43 0.76 -3.33
CA ARG A 194 19.98 -0.22 -2.32
C ARG A 194 19.64 -1.59 -2.94
N PRO A 195 20.54 -2.21 -3.72
CA PRO A 195 20.20 -3.40 -4.51
C PRO A 195 19.76 -4.60 -3.67
N ALA A 196 20.29 -4.74 -2.44
CA ALA A 196 19.92 -5.79 -1.51
C ALA A 196 18.42 -5.78 -1.11
N ASP A 197 17.76 -4.60 -1.15
CA ASP A 197 16.32 -4.49 -0.85
C ASP A 197 15.48 -5.23 -1.90
N ILE A 198 15.97 -5.35 -3.15
CA ILE A 198 15.33 -6.11 -4.23
C ILE A 198 15.39 -7.59 -3.90
N SER A 199 16.57 -8.11 -3.56
CA SER A 199 16.74 -9.53 -3.25
C SER A 199 15.97 -9.91 -1.98
N LEU A 200 15.94 -9.07 -0.94
CA LEU A 200 15.11 -9.29 0.25
C LEU A 200 13.62 -9.35 -0.08
N ALA A 201 13.13 -8.43 -0.91
CA ALA A 201 11.75 -8.43 -1.35
C ALA A 201 11.40 -9.69 -2.16
N TYR A 202 12.32 -10.16 -3.01
CA TYR A 202 12.15 -11.39 -3.79
C TYR A 202 12.14 -12.65 -2.90
N GLU A 203 13.00 -12.73 -1.88
CA GLU A 203 12.94 -13.82 -0.90
C GLU A 203 11.56 -13.89 -0.22
N ALA A 204 11.02 -12.74 0.20
CA ALA A 204 9.68 -12.67 0.75
C ALA A 204 8.60 -13.05 -0.29
N ALA A 205 8.82 -12.78 -1.58
CA ALA A 205 7.90 -13.15 -2.65
C ALA A 205 7.86 -14.67 -2.85
N LYS A 206 9.01 -15.36 -2.74
CA LYS A 206 9.05 -16.83 -2.78
C LYS A 206 8.21 -17.46 -1.67
N ALA A 207 8.20 -16.86 -0.48
CA ALA A 207 7.38 -17.32 0.64
C ALA A 207 5.85 -17.18 0.40
N GLN A 208 5.43 -16.35 -0.56
CA GLN A 208 4.01 -16.23 -0.97
C GLN A 208 3.57 -17.35 -1.93
N GLY A 209 4.52 -18.07 -2.54
CA GLY A 209 4.26 -19.20 -3.42
C GLY A 209 4.47 -18.90 -4.90
N GLU A 210 4.47 -19.97 -5.71
CA GLU A 210 4.86 -19.93 -7.12
C GLU A 210 3.97 -19.02 -7.98
N ALA A 211 2.67 -18.96 -7.70
CA ALA A 211 1.75 -18.08 -8.42
C ALA A 211 2.13 -16.61 -8.26
N PHE A 212 2.46 -16.18 -7.04
CA PHE A 212 2.90 -14.81 -6.76
C PHE A 212 4.22 -14.49 -7.48
N VAL A 213 5.18 -15.42 -7.45
CA VAL A 213 6.46 -15.27 -8.17
C VAL A 213 6.27 -15.22 -9.68
N SER A 214 5.35 -16.02 -10.23
CA SER A 214 5.00 -16.01 -11.65
C SER A 214 4.43 -14.67 -12.08
N ASP A 215 3.48 -14.13 -11.31
CA ASP A 215 2.88 -12.82 -11.56
C ASP A 215 3.93 -11.70 -11.45
N PHE A 216 4.83 -11.78 -10.47
CA PHE A 216 5.94 -10.83 -10.32
C PHE A 216 6.83 -10.84 -11.57
N ARG A 217 7.29 -12.01 -12.01
CA ARG A 217 8.13 -12.15 -13.21
C ARG A 217 7.40 -11.69 -14.47
N ALA A 218 6.10 -11.94 -14.58
CA ALA A 218 5.30 -11.44 -15.69
C ALA A 218 5.19 -9.91 -15.68
N GLY A 219 4.98 -9.29 -14.52
CA GLY A 219 5.03 -7.83 -14.38
C GLY A 219 6.39 -7.23 -14.68
N LEU A 220 7.47 -7.89 -14.23
CA LEU A 220 8.85 -7.46 -14.46
C LEU A 220 9.22 -7.45 -15.95
N ARG A 221 8.70 -8.39 -16.75
CA ARG A 221 8.92 -8.39 -18.21
C ARG A 221 8.24 -7.23 -18.95
N MET A 222 7.38 -6.47 -18.25
CA MET A 222 6.57 -5.41 -18.84
C MET A 222 7.04 -4.00 -18.46
N ILE A 223 8.19 -3.88 -17.77
CA ILE A 223 8.88 -2.60 -17.51
C ILE A 223 10.08 -2.44 -18.45
N ASP A 224 10.78 -1.31 -18.35
CA ASP A 224 12.02 -1.05 -19.08
C ASP A 224 13.01 -2.22 -19.01
N LYS A 225 13.61 -2.57 -20.15
CA LYS A 225 14.38 -3.81 -20.31
C LYS A 225 15.65 -3.82 -19.47
N ASP A 226 16.30 -2.67 -19.35
CA ASP A 226 17.56 -2.55 -18.62
C ASP A 226 17.31 -2.64 -17.12
N VAL A 227 16.24 -2.00 -16.62
CA VAL A 227 15.79 -2.14 -15.22
C VAL A 227 15.38 -3.59 -14.93
N ALA A 228 14.61 -4.22 -15.81
CA ALA A 228 14.19 -5.61 -15.64
C ALA A 228 15.38 -6.57 -15.59
N ALA A 229 16.39 -6.38 -16.45
CA ALA A 229 17.61 -7.18 -16.46
C ALA A 229 18.42 -6.98 -15.16
N GLY A 230 18.58 -5.73 -14.70
CA GLY A 230 19.26 -5.46 -13.43
C GLY A 230 18.55 -6.10 -12.23
N VAL A 231 17.22 -6.04 -12.18
CA VAL A 231 16.45 -6.72 -11.13
C VAL A 231 16.65 -8.23 -11.21
N GLN A 232 16.65 -8.81 -12.42
CA GLN A 232 16.85 -10.25 -12.63
C GLN A 232 18.23 -10.70 -12.12
N GLU A 233 19.28 -9.96 -12.44
CA GLU A 233 20.64 -10.21 -11.95
C GLU A 233 20.68 -10.16 -10.40
N GLN A 234 20.05 -9.17 -9.78
CA GLN A 234 20.01 -9.04 -8.32
C GLN A 234 19.29 -10.18 -7.60
N ILE A 235 18.31 -10.83 -8.23
CA ILE A 235 17.57 -11.96 -7.64
C ILE A 235 18.22 -13.32 -7.94
N GLU A 236 19.06 -13.41 -8.97
CA GLU A 236 19.82 -14.61 -9.33
C GLU A 236 21.13 -14.72 -8.52
N ASN A 237 21.84 -13.61 -8.29
CA ASN A 237 23.12 -13.57 -7.56
C ASN A 237 23.04 -14.00 -6.08
N LYS A 238 21.85 -14.25 -5.54
CA LYS A 238 21.63 -14.73 -4.16
C LYS A 238 21.33 -16.23 -4.08
N GLN A 239 21.45 -16.96 -5.19
CA GLN A 239 21.28 -18.42 -5.24
C GLN A 239 22.55 -19.20 -4.89
N ASP A 240 23.69 -18.53 -4.68
CA ASP A 240 24.97 -19.09 -4.21
C ASP A 240 25.22 -18.77 -2.71
#